data_AF-A0A3E5FFQ4-F1
#
_entry.id   AF-A0A3E5FFQ4-F1
#
_cell.length_a   1.000
_cell.length_b   1.000
_cell.length_c   1.000
_cell.angle_alpha   90.00
_cell.angle_beta   90.00
_cell.angle_gamma   90.00
#
_symmetry.space_group_name_H-M   'P 1'
#
loop_
_entity.id
_entity.type
_entity.pdbx_description
1 polymer ?
#
loop_
_entity_poly.entity_id
_entity_poly.type
_entity_poly.pdbx_seq_one_letter_code
_entity_poly.pdbx_strand_id
1 'polypeptide(L)' 'MQSYHEMLEEKRIQQSMSRKGNCLDNSPMENFFGKMKNEMFYGYEYTFETLDDLKIAMEEYIDYYNTQRITA' A
#
# COMPACT_ATOMS: atom_id res chain seq x y z
N MET A 1 10.03 -18.77 0.56
CA MET A 1 9.63 -18.51 -0.84
C MET A 1 8.71 -19.60 -1.37
N GLN A 2 9.09 -20.88 -1.28
CA GLN A 2 8.21 -22.01 -1.64
C GLN A 2 6.82 -21.90 -0.99
N SER A 3 6.78 -21.62 0.32
CA SER A 3 5.51 -21.44 1.06
C SER A 3 4.59 -20.33 0.54
N TYR A 4 5.12 -19.25 -0.03
CA TYR A 4 4.29 -18.18 -0.59
C TYR A 4 3.74 -18.55 -1.97
N HIS A 5 4.55 -19.25 -2.78
CA HIS A 5 4.12 -19.69 -4.11
C HIS A 5 3.06 -20.78 -4.00
N GLU A 6 3.24 -21.73 -3.08
CA GLU A 6 2.28 -22.77 -2.73
C GLU A 6 0.95 -22.16 -2.29
N MET A 7 0.97 -21.19 -1.36
CA MET A 7 -0.25 -20.48 -0.93
C MET A 7 -0.97 -19.78 -2.09
N LEU A 8 -0.22 -19.18 -3.03
CA LEU A 8 -0.81 -18.52 -4.18
C LEU A 8 -1.43 -19.52 -5.16
N GLU A 9 -0.79 -20.68 -5.37
CA GLU A 9 -1.33 -21.77 -6.18
C GLU A 9 -2.61 -22.35 -5.55
N GLU A 10 -2.62 -22.60 -4.24
CA GLU A 10 -3.81 -23.03 -3.49
C GLU A 10 -4.99 -22.07 -3.66
N LYS A 11 -4.70 -20.76 -3.66
CA LYS A 11 -5.69 -19.69 -3.87
C LYS A 11 -5.99 -19.41 -5.35
N ARG A 12 -5.37 -20.14 -6.28
CA ARG A 12 -5.50 -19.95 -7.74
C ARG A 12 -5.12 -18.53 -8.21
N ILE A 13 -4.16 -17.92 -7.54
CA ILE A 13 -3.64 -16.59 -7.87
C ILE A 13 -2.41 -16.75 -8.76
N GLN A 14 -2.50 -16.27 -10.00
CA GLN A 14 -1.36 -16.22 -10.91
C GLN A 14 -0.45 -15.05 -10.57
N GLN A 15 0.82 -15.33 -10.28
CA GLN A 15 1.82 -14.28 -10.05
C GLN A 15 2.18 -13.59 -11.37
N SER A 16 2.07 -12.27 -11.41
CA SER A 16 2.61 -11.42 -12.47
C SER A 16 3.92 -10.81 -11.97
N MET A 17 5.05 -11.25 -12.53
CA MET A 17 6.36 -10.70 -12.21
C MET A 17 6.90 -9.96 -13.42
N SER A 18 6.90 -8.63 -13.37
CA SER A 18 7.59 -7.79 -14.34
C SER A 18 9.09 -8.11 -14.40
N ARG A 19 9.69 -7.96 -15.59
CA ARG A 19 11.16 -8.05 -15.73
C ARG A 19 11.83 -7.00 -14.85
N LYS A 20 13.01 -7.32 -14.32
CA LYS A 20 13.83 -6.37 -13.54
C LYS A 20 14.01 -5.07 -14.35
N GLY A 21 13.67 -3.93 -13.74
CA GLY A 21 13.71 -2.62 -14.38
C GLY A 21 12.41 -2.18 -15.05
N ASN A 22 11.36 -3.01 -15.04
CA ASN A 22 10.02 -2.63 -15.47
C ASN A 22 9.13 -2.37 -14.24
N CYS A 23 8.82 -1.10 -13.97
CA CYS A 23 8.06 -0.68 -12.80
C CYS A 23 6.55 -0.59 -13.04
N LEU A 24 6.02 -1.03 -14.19
CA LEU A 24 4.59 -0.87 -14.50
C LEU A 24 3.68 -1.48 -13.43
N ASP A 25 4.03 -2.66 -12.91
CA ASP A 25 3.26 -3.31 -11.85
C ASP A 25 3.44 -2.63 -10.48
N ASN A 26 4.58 -1.97 -10.25
CA ASN A 26 4.92 -1.35 -8.96
C ASN A 26 4.51 0.12 -8.87
N SER A 27 4.46 0.82 -10.01
CA SER A 27 4.21 2.26 -10.11
C SER A 27 2.90 2.70 -9.45
N PRO A 28 1.77 1.97 -9.59
CA PRO A 28 0.55 2.30 -8.86
C PRO A 28 0.73 2.26 -7.33
N MET A 29 1.45 1.26 -6.83
CA MET A 29 1.72 1.12 -5.39
C MET A 29 2.69 2.18 -4.89
N GLU A 30 3.75 2.49 -5.65
CA GLU A 30 4.66 3.60 -5.34
C GLU A 30 3.91 4.93 -5.26
N ASN A 31 3.02 5.18 -6.22
CA ASN A 31 2.19 6.37 -6.24
C ASN A 31 1.28 6.45 -5.01
N PHE A 32 0.60 5.36 -4.68
CA PHE A 32 -0.25 5.26 -3.49
C PHE A 32 0.53 5.56 -2.21
N PHE A 33 1.67 4.89 -1.98
CA PHE A 33 2.48 5.11 -0.79
C PHE A 33 3.07 6.52 -0.75
N GLY A 34 3.43 7.09 -1.91
CA GLY A 34 3.85 8.48 -2.00
C GLY A 34 2.74 9.43 -1.55
N LYS A 35 1.51 9.22 -2.00
CA LYS A 35 0.34 10.03 -1.59
C LYS A 35 0.05 9.89 -0.11
N MET A 36 -0.03 8.67 0.40
CA MET A 36 -0.26 8.41 1.82
C MET A 36 0.76 9.16 2.68
N LYS A 37 2.06 9.00 2.40
CA LYS A 37 3.08 9.68 3.21
C LYS A 37 2.97 11.20 3.15
N ASN A 38 2.72 11.77 1.98
CA ASN A 38 2.58 13.22 1.83
C ASN A 38 1.32 13.78 2.49
N GLU A 39 0.22 13.05 2.43
CA GLU A 39 -1.09 13.56 2.85
C GLU A 39 -1.36 13.30 4.34
N MET A 40 -0.86 12.20 4.93
CA MET A 40 -1.13 11.86 6.34
C MET A 40 0.10 11.80 7.27
N PHE A 41 1.32 11.64 6.74
CA PHE A 41 2.48 11.34 7.59
C PHE A 41 3.44 12.53 7.73
N TYR A 42 3.93 13.07 6.61
CA TYR A 42 4.94 14.12 6.62
C TYR A 42 4.41 15.40 7.26
N GLY A 43 5.11 15.90 8.28
CA GLY A 43 4.70 17.06 9.08
C GLY A 43 3.81 16.71 10.28
N TYR A 44 3.41 15.45 10.42
CA TYR A 44 2.57 14.94 11.50
C TYR A 44 3.24 13.78 12.25
N GLU A 45 4.52 13.48 12.00
CA GLU A 45 5.19 12.31 12.57
C GLU A 45 5.15 12.29 14.11
N TYR A 46 5.18 13.48 14.73
CA TYR A 46 5.14 13.65 16.18
C TYR A 46 3.74 13.46 16.80
N THR A 47 2.68 13.37 15.99
CA THR A 47 1.31 13.19 16.48
C THR A 47 0.97 11.72 16.73
N PHE A 48 1.81 10.79 16.25
CA PHE A 48 1.66 9.36 16.49
C PHE A 48 2.51 8.97 17.70
N GLU A 49 1.86 8.82 18.86
CA GLU A 49 2.54 8.45 20.11
C GLU A 49 2.96 6.99 20.12
N THR A 50 2.23 6.14 19.38
CA THR A 50 2.48 4.71 19.26
C THR A 50 2.43 4.23 17.81
N LEU A 51 2.96 3.02 17.57
CA LEU A 51 2.82 2.35 16.28
C LEU A 51 1.35 1.99 15.98
N ASP A 52 0.54 1.78 17.02
CA ASP A 52 -0.89 1.50 16.85
C ASP A 52 -1.64 2.74 16.36
N ASP A 53 -1.31 3.94 16.85
CA ASP A 53 -1.88 5.20 16.35
C ASP A 53 -1.56 5.41 14.87
N LEU A 54 -0.31 5.15 14.48
CA LEU A 54 0.10 5.21 13.08
C LEU A 54 -0.66 4.19 12.23
N LYS A 55 -0.84 2.97 12.74
CA LYS A 55 -1.59 1.91 12.04
C LYS A 55 -3.05 2.32 11.83
N ILE A 56 -3.71 2.87 12.85
CA ILE A 56 -5.09 3.35 12.76
C ILE A 56 -5.18 4.44 11.68
N ALA A 57 -4.29 5.43 11.71
CA ALA A 57 -4.29 6.50 10.70
C ALA A 57 -4.05 5.97 9.28
N MET A 58 -3.21 4.95 9.10
CA MET A 58 -3.02 4.29 7.81
C MET A 58 -4.29 3.56 7.34
N GLU A 59 -4.99 2.86 8.23
CA GLU A 59 -6.26 2.17 7.92
C GLU A 59 -7.36 3.17 7.52
N GLU A 60 -7.48 4.29 8.25
CA GLU A 60 -8.41 5.38 7.92
C GLU A 60 -8.08 6.03 6.57
N TYR A 61 -6.79 6.27 6.30
CA TYR A 61 -6.36 6.80 5.01
C TYR A 61 -6.67 5.85 3.86
N ILE A 62 -6.47 4.54 4.04
CA ILE A 62 -6.81 3.51 3.04
C ILE A 62 -8.32 3.52 2.74
N ASP A 63 -9.16 3.60 3.77
CA ASP A 63 -10.62 3.66 3.59
C ASP A 63 -11.05 4.92 2.85
N TYR A 64 -10.54 6.08 3.26
CA TYR A 64 -10.77 7.35 2.56
C TYR A 64 -10.32 7.28 1.08
N TYR A 65 -9.13 6.74 0.82
CA TYR A 65 -8.56 6.63 -0.52
C TYR A 65 -9.44 5.76 -1.43
N ASN A 66 -9.98 4.66 -0.91
CA ASN A 66 -10.75 3.71 -1.71
C ASN A 66 -12.24 4.06 -1.86
N THR A 67 -12.83 4.79 -0.90
CA THR A 67 -14.29 4.99 -0.85
C THR A 67 -14.73 6.43 -1.09
N GLN A 68 -13.90 7.42 -0.78
CA GLN A 68 -14.27 8.84 -0.83
C GLN A 68 -13.44 9.66 -1.82
N ARG A 69 -12.20 9.25 -2.10
CA ARG A 69 -11.31 10.01 -2.97
C ARG A 69 -11.84 10.01 -4.41
N ILE A 70 -12.38 11.14 -4.84
CA ILE A 70 -12.73 11.36 -6.25
C ILE A 70 -11.45 11.70 -6.99
N THR A 71 -10.87 10.71 -7.68
CA THR A 71 -9.83 10.94 -8.69
C THR A 71 -10.50 11.22 -10.03
N ALA A 72 -10.33 12.44 -10.54
CA ALA A 72 -10.73 12.82 -11.90
C ALA A 72 -9.87 12.14 -12.96
#